data_AF-A0A925PCE8-F1
#
_entry.id   AF-A0A925PCE8-F1
#
_cell.length_a   1.000
_cell.length_b   1.000
_cell.length_c   1.000
_cell.angle_alpha   90.00
_cell.angle_beta   90.00
_cell.angle_gamma   90.00
#
_symmetry.space_group_name_H-M   'P 1'
#
loop_
_entity.id
_entity.type
_entity.pdbx_description
1 polymer ?
#
loop_
_entity_poly.entity_id
_entity_poly.type
_entity_poly.pdbx_seq_one_letter_code
_entity_poly.pdbx_strand_id
1 'polypeptide(L)'
;QRVRSLEPLGEPTETAHGFASVALGEKARAVRQVLAELQTTEREAIELAFFQGLTQEEIASLTGVPVGTIKARIRRGMLKLKKPLQSLRGESLR
;
A
#
# COMPACT_ATOMS: atom_id res chain seq x y z
N GLN A 1 52.06 -9.42 28.87
CA GLN A 1 51.69 -8.05 28.50
C GLN A 1 50.59 -8.12 27.44
N ARG A 2 49.39 -7.61 27.80
CA ARG A 2 48.29 -7.13 26.95
C ARG A 2 47.66 -8.11 25.93
N VAL A 3 46.76 -8.96 26.45
CA VAL A 3 45.60 -9.43 25.68
C VAL A 3 44.82 -8.20 25.18
N ARG A 4 44.66 -8.08 23.86
CA ARG A 4 43.73 -7.11 23.26
C ARG A 4 42.32 -7.61 23.55
N SER A 5 41.68 -6.97 24.52
CA SER A 5 40.24 -7.06 24.75
C SER A 5 39.52 -6.76 23.43
N LEU A 6 38.87 -7.75 22.85
CA LEU A 6 37.83 -7.51 21.87
C LEU A 6 36.65 -6.96 22.66
N GLU A 7 36.37 -5.66 22.50
CA GLU A 7 35.09 -5.13 22.94
C GLU A 7 33.98 -5.86 22.17
N PRO A 8 32.93 -6.36 22.84
CA PRO A 8 31.79 -6.91 22.12
C PRO A 8 31.16 -5.77 21.32
N LEU A 9 31.14 -5.94 19.99
CA LEU A 9 30.31 -5.13 19.10
C LEU A 9 28.89 -5.17 19.65
N GLY A 10 28.39 -4.01 20.08
CA GLY A 10 27.07 -3.85 20.64
C GLY A 10 26.02 -4.57 19.78
N GLU A 11 25.18 -5.35 20.44
CA GLU A 11 24.06 -6.03 19.83
C GLU A 11 23.25 -5.02 19.00
N PRO A 12 22.79 -5.38 17.78
CA PRO A 12 21.90 -4.51 17.03
C PRO A 12 20.66 -4.24 17.90
N THR A 13 20.48 -2.99 18.26
CA THR A 13 19.48 -2.52 19.23
C THR A 13 18.08 -2.95 18.77
N GLU A 14 17.50 -3.91 19.50
CA GLU A 14 16.13 -4.46 19.35
C GLU A 14 15.05 -3.35 19.29
N THR A 15 15.37 -2.18 19.84
CA THR A 15 14.50 -1.00 19.92
C THR A 15 14.15 -0.41 18.55
N ALA A 16 15.08 -0.36 17.60
CA ALA A 16 14.82 0.28 16.29
C ALA A 16 13.87 -0.56 15.40
N HIS A 17 13.90 -1.89 15.54
CA HIS A 17 13.04 -2.80 14.77
C HIS A 17 11.59 -2.79 15.27
N GLY A 18 11.38 -2.61 16.58
CA GLY A 18 10.05 -2.49 17.17
C GLY A 18 9.28 -1.27 16.66
N PHE A 19 9.90 -0.08 16.64
CA PHE A 19 9.22 1.13 16.17
C PHE A 19 8.92 1.11 14.67
N ALA A 20 9.85 0.61 13.84
CA ALA A 20 9.66 0.51 12.40
C ALA A 20 8.53 -0.47 12.03
N SER A 21 8.46 -1.62 12.72
CA SER A 21 7.41 -2.62 12.49
C SER A 21 6.01 -2.11 12.90
N VAL A 22 5.90 -1.40 14.03
CA VAL A 22 4.65 -0.77 14.47
C VAL A 22 4.17 0.28 13.47
N ALA A 23 5.04 1.20 13.04
CA ALA A 23 4.68 2.25 12.09
C ALA A 23 4.27 1.70 10.70
N LEU A 24 4.90 0.62 10.24
CA LEU A 24 4.49 -0.07 9.01
C LEU A 24 3.11 -0.72 9.17
N GLY A 25 2.85 -1.34 10.33
CA GLY A 25 1.55 -1.92 10.66
C GLY A 25 0.41 -0.90 10.66
N GLU A 26 0.64 0.29 11.21
CA GLU A 26 -0.32 1.39 11.21
C GLU A 26 -0.62 1.91 9.81
N LYS A 27 0.42 2.13 8.98
CA LYS A 27 0.24 2.53 7.58
C LYS A 27 -0.55 1.48 6.79
N ALA A 28 -0.23 0.20 6.96
CA ALA A 28 -0.95 -0.89 6.31
C ALA A 28 -2.43 -0.94 6.75
N ARG A 29 -2.71 -0.71 8.03
CA ARG A 29 -4.09 -0.62 8.55
C ARG A 29 -4.85 0.54 7.92
N ALA A 30 -4.24 1.71 7.84
CA ALA A 30 -4.87 2.88 7.24
C ALA A 30 -5.15 2.68 5.75
N VAL A 31 -4.21 2.10 4.99
CA VAL A 31 -4.45 1.75 3.57
C VAL A 31 -5.64 0.79 3.44
N ARG A 32 -5.73 -0.24 4.31
CA ARG A 32 -6.88 -1.16 4.30
C ARG A 32 -8.21 -0.46 4.58
N GLN A 33 -8.24 0.50 5.50
CA GLN A 33 -9.44 1.29 5.79
C GLN A 33 -9.85 2.16 4.59
N VAL A 34 -8.89 2.82 3.95
CA VAL A 34 -9.16 3.64 2.78
C VAL A 34 -9.67 2.78 1.60
N LEU A 35 -9.08 1.60 1.38
CA LEU A 35 -9.60 0.66 0.39
C LEU A 35 -11.02 0.18 0.75
N ALA A 36 -11.33 0.07 2.06
CA ALA A 36 -12.66 -0.30 2.54
C ALA A 36 -13.77 0.68 2.16
N GLU A 37 -13.45 1.95 1.92
CA GLU A 37 -14.39 3.00 1.51
C GLU A 37 -14.74 2.96 0.02
N LEU A 38 -13.98 2.22 -0.80
CA LEU A 38 -14.28 2.03 -2.21
C LEU A 38 -15.49 1.12 -2.40
N GLN A 39 -16.29 1.41 -3.43
CA GLN A 39 -17.31 0.47 -3.87
C GLN A 39 -16.64 -0.85 -4.28
N THR A 40 -17.30 -1.98 -4.03
CA THR A 40 -16.74 -3.32 -4.31
C THR A 40 -16.16 -3.42 -5.73
N THR A 41 -16.87 -2.89 -6.73
CA THR A 41 -16.44 -2.93 -8.13
C THR A 41 -15.26 -2.01 -8.47
N GLU A 42 -15.07 -0.91 -7.73
CA GLU A 42 -13.92 -0.02 -7.89
C GLU A 42 -12.67 -0.66 -7.26
N ARG A 43 -12.86 -1.26 -6.08
CA ARG A 43 -11.80 -1.98 -5.38
C ARG A 43 -11.32 -3.18 -6.17
N GLU A 44 -12.22 -4.03 -6.62
CA GLU A 44 -11.91 -5.20 -7.45
C GLU A 44 -11.10 -4.81 -8.70
N ALA A 45 -11.52 -3.76 -9.41
CA ALA A 45 -10.79 -3.29 -10.58
C ALA A 45 -9.39 -2.76 -10.26
N ILE A 46 -9.22 -2.09 -9.11
CA ILE A 46 -7.90 -1.65 -8.62
C ILE A 46 -7.05 -2.83 -8.19
N GLU A 47 -7.62 -3.81 -7.50
CA GLU A 47 -6.87 -4.98 -7.02
C GLU A 47 -6.33 -5.81 -8.18
N LEU A 48 -7.15 -6.06 -9.20
CA LEU A 48 -6.72 -6.75 -10.41
C LEU A 48 -5.64 -5.97 -11.17
N ALA A 49 -5.76 -4.65 -11.27
CA ALA A 49 -4.79 -3.84 -11.99
C ALA A 49 -3.44 -3.71 -11.26
N PHE A 50 -3.46 -3.46 -9.94
CA PHE A 50 -2.27 -3.08 -9.20
C PHE A 50 -1.64 -4.22 -8.39
N PHE A 51 -2.44 -5.17 -7.87
CA PHE A 51 -1.90 -6.31 -7.12
C PHE A 51 -1.70 -7.54 -8.00
N GLN A 52 -2.58 -7.75 -9.00
CA GLN A 52 -2.44 -8.87 -9.95
C GLN A 52 -1.72 -8.46 -11.25
N GLY A 53 -1.46 -7.18 -11.47
CA GLY A 53 -0.72 -6.68 -12.62
C GLY A 53 -1.43 -6.83 -13.97
N LEU A 54 -2.76 -7.04 -13.97
CA LEU A 54 -3.53 -7.23 -15.19
C LEU A 54 -3.76 -5.91 -15.92
N THR A 55 -3.71 -5.96 -17.25
CA THR A 55 -4.13 -4.86 -18.12
C THR A 55 -5.64 -4.65 -18.07
N GLN A 56 -6.11 -3.50 -18.52
CA GLN A 56 -7.54 -3.16 -18.49
C GLN A 56 -8.34 -4.06 -19.43
N GLU A 57 -7.73 -4.48 -20.54
CA GLU A 57 -8.24 -5.44 -21.50
C GLU A 57 -8.33 -6.84 -20.89
N GLU A 58 -7.29 -7.31 -20.19
CA GLU A 58 -7.31 -8.61 -19.49
C GLU A 58 -8.37 -8.64 -18.38
N ILE A 59 -8.53 -7.55 -17.62
CA ILE A 59 -9.58 -7.42 -16.60
C ILE A 59 -10.96 -7.48 -17.26
N ALA A 60 -11.15 -6.79 -18.38
CA ALA A 60 -12.41 -6.82 -19.12
C ALA A 60 -12.75 -8.24 -19.61
N SER A 61 -11.77 -8.96 -20.16
CA SER A 61 -11.92 -10.36 -20.56
C SER A 61 -12.21 -11.29 -19.38
N LEU A 62 -11.53 -11.11 -18.25
CA LEU A 62 -11.70 -11.93 -17.06
C LEU A 62 -13.07 -11.75 -16.41
N THR A 63 -13.58 -10.51 -16.37
CA THR A 63 -14.80 -10.15 -15.63
C THR A 63 -16.06 -10.10 -16.51
N GLY A 64 -15.90 -10.12 -17.85
CA GLY A 64 -17.00 -9.90 -18.79
C GLY A 64 -17.52 -8.46 -18.81
N VAL A 65 -16.84 -7.52 -18.14
CA VAL A 65 -17.23 -6.11 -18.06
C VAL A 65 -16.54 -5.32 -19.18
N PRO A 66 -17.24 -4.41 -19.88
CA PRO A 66 -16.61 -3.61 -20.93
C PRO A 66 -15.38 -2.83 -20.46
N VAL A 67 -14.32 -2.76 -21.28
CA VAL A 67 -13.06 -2.06 -20.94
C VAL A 67 -13.27 -0.59 -20.56
N GLY A 68 -14.25 0.09 -21.18
CA GLY A 68 -14.63 1.46 -20.81
C GLY A 68 -15.16 1.57 -19.37
N THR A 69 -15.91 0.56 -18.92
CA THR A 69 -16.42 0.47 -17.54
C THR A 69 -15.28 0.16 -16.56
N ILE A 70 -14.34 -0.72 -16.93
CA ILE A 70 -13.13 -0.99 -16.13
C ILE A 70 -12.31 0.29 -15.95
N LYS A 71 -12.02 1.00 -17.05
CA LYS A 71 -11.35 2.32 -17.02
C LYS A 71 -12.04 3.30 -16.08
N ALA A 72 -13.37 3.38 -16.15
CA ALA A 72 -14.15 4.28 -15.31
C ALA A 72 -14.12 3.87 -13.82
N ARG A 73 -14.18 2.58 -13.50
CA ARG A 73 -14.06 2.04 -12.13
C ARG A 73 -12.68 2.34 -11.53
N ILE A 74 -11.61 2.05 -12.28
CA ILE A 74 -10.23 2.35 -11.86
C ILE A 74 -10.08 3.85 -11.62
N ARG A 75 -10.50 4.70 -12.57
CA ARG A 75 -10.41 6.15 -12.43
C ARG A 75 -11.15 6.66 -11.18
N ARG A 76 -12.39 6.21 -10.95
CA ARG A 76 -13.18 6.63 -9.78
C ARG A 76 -12.55 6.16 -8.47
N GLY A 77 -12.08 4.93 -8.41
CA GLY A 77 -11.38 4.41 -7.24
C GLY A 77 -10.11 5.22 -6.97
N MET A 78 -9.27 5.47 -7.97
CA MET A 78 -8.04 6.26 -7.81
C MET A 78 -8.30 7.70 -7.35
N LEU A 79 -9.38 8.34 -7.83
CA LEU A 79 -9.81 9.66 -7.37
C LEU A 79 -10.16 9.66 -5.88
N LYS A 80 -10.86 8.63 -5.40
CA LYS A 80 -11.20 8.46 -3.98
C LYS A 80 -9.97 8.16 -3.13
N LEU A 81 -9.04 7.35 -3.64
CA LEU A 81 -7.80 7.01 -2.94
C LEU A 81 -6.80 8.16 -2.86
N LYS A 82 -6.84 9.13 -3.79
CA LYS A 82 -5.83 10.19 -3.89
C LYS A 82 -5.64 10.97 -2.58
N LYS A 83 -6.72 11.52 -2.01
CA LYS A 83 -6.63 12.38 -0.81
C LYS A 83 -6.16 11.60 0.43
N PRO A 84 -6.74 10.44 0.78
CA PRO A 84 -6.27 9.68 1.95
C PRO A 84 -4.83 9.19 1.80
N LEU A 85 -4.42 8.76 0.61
CA LEU A 85 -3.03 8.32 0.39
C LEU A 85 -2.01 9.47 0.47
N GLN A 86 -2.37 10.68 0.03
CA GLN A 86 -1.53 11.88 0.22
C GLN A 86 -1.32 12.17 1.71
N SER A 87 -2.39 12.11 2.50
CA SER A 87 -2.33 12.26 3.96
C SER A 87 -1.39 11.22 4.59
N LEU A 88 -1.48 9.95 4.17
CA LEU A 88 -0.63 8.87 4.68
C LEU A 88 0.86 9.00 4.30
N ARG A 89 1.17 9.69 3.19
CA ARG A 89 2.55 10.00 2.81
C ARG A 89 3.14 11.19 3.59
N GLY A 90 2.34 11.87 4.40
CA GLY A 90 2.76 13.11 5.07
C GLY A 90 2.86 14.30 4.10
N GLU A 91 2.28 14.18 2.91
CA GLU A 91 2.16 15.30 1.97
C GLU A 91 1.05 16.22 2.49
N SER A 92 1.44 17.37 3.05
CA SER A 92 0.49 18.39 3.50
C SER A 92 -0.44 18.76 2.35
N LEU A 93 -1.76 18.62 2.55
CA LEU A 93 -2.80 19.05 1.60
C LEU A 93 -2.62 20.55 1.35
N ARG A 94 -2.01 20.92 0.22
CA ARG A 94 -1.97 22.29 -0.29
C ARG A 94 -3.04 22.48 -1.35
#